data_AF-A0A8X7CV78-F1
#
_entry.id   AF-A0A8X7CV78-F1
#
_cell.length_a   1.000
_cell.length_b   1.000
_cell.length_c   1.000
_cell.angle_alpha   90.00
_cell.angle_beta   90.00
_cell.angle_gamma   90.00
#
_symmetry.space_group_name_H-M   'P 1'
#
loop_
_entity.id
_entity.type
_entity.pdbx_description
1 polymer ?
#
loop_
_entity_poly.entity_id
_entity_poly.type
_entity_poly.pdbx_seq_one_letter_code
_entity_poly.pdbx_strand_id
1 'polypeptide(L)'
;MHLLREDSAQAFAKQLLGMDDGKLPFDPSTQEIYLPQDLCQLQSSIDDLENIVFPNITSNLRNHDWLCECAILVQKNNDVNRINDKIQLKIPGESRNTNLLIEL
;
A
#
# COMPACT_ATOMS: atom_id res chain seq x y z
N MET A 1 8.22 -0.92 5.04
CA MET A 1 8.65 -1.74 6.20
C MET A 1 9.57 -2.85 5.67
N HIS A 2 10.85 -2.88 6.03
CA HIS A 2 11.76 -3.95 5.62
C HIS A 2 11.88 -4.97 6.76
N LEU A 3 11.24 -6.14 6.60
CA LEU A 3 11.24 -7.24 7.57
C LEU A 3 12.54 -8.04 7.44
N LEU A 4 13.64 -7.52 7.97
CA LEU A 4 14.98 -8.10 7.77
C LEU A 4 15.31 -9.27 8.73
N ARG A 5 14.38 -9.72 9.60
CA ARG A 5 14.56 -10.89 10.50
C ARG A 5 13.23 -11.59 10.80
N GLU A 6 13.26 -12.91 11.05
CA GLU A 6 12.09 -13.72 11.42
C GLU A 6 11.34 -13.17 12.64
N ASP A 7 12.06 -12.67 13.66
CA ASP A 7 11.45 -12.05 14.84
C ASP A 7 10.62 -10.80 14.50
N SER A 8 11.09 -10.00 13.54
CA SER A 8 10.38 -8.80 13.07
C SER A 8 9.13 -9.13 12.25
N ALA A 9 9.20 -10.20 11.45
CA ALA A 9 8.06 -10.68 10.67
C ALA A 9 6.99 -11.30 11.57
N GLN A 10 7.38 -12.04 12.60
CA GLN A 10 6.43 -12.61 13.56
C GLN A 10 5.73 -11.52 14.38
N ALA A 11 6.47 -10.51 14.83
CA ALA A 11 5.90 -9.36 15.53
C ALA A 11 4.91 -8.60 14.64
N PHE A 12 5.28 -8.35 13.38
CA PHE A 12 4.40 -7.73 12.38
C PHE A 12 3.12 -8.53 12.14
N ALA A 13 3.23 -9.84 11.93
CA ALA A 13 2.08 -10.71 11.72
C ALA A 13 1.13 -10.73 12.94
N LYS A 14 1.67 -10.73 14.16
CA LYS A 14 0.86 -10.63 15.39
C LYS A 14 0.12 -9.30 15.48
N GLN A 15 0.77 -8.19 15.11
CA GLN A 15 0.11 -6.89 15.08
C GLN A 15 -1.03 -6.86 14.04
N LEU A 16 -0.81 -7.40 12.83
CA LEU A 16 -1.84 -7.52 11.80
C LEU A 16 -3.05 -8.36 12.25
N LEU A 17 -2.80 -9.53 12.85
CA LEU A 17 -3.87 -10.39 13.39
C LEU A 17 -4.69 -9.67 14.48
N GLY A 18 -4.03 -8.87 15.33
CA GLY A 18 -4.73 -8.05 16.31
C GLY A 18 -5.64 -6.98 15.68
N MET A 19 -5.31 -6.50 14.48
CA MET A 19 -6.18 -5.56 13.73
C MET A 19 -7.43 -6.24 13.21
N ASP A 20 -7.27 -7.41 12.60
CA ASP A 20 -8.38 -8.20 12.05
C ASP A 20 -9.35 -8.65 13.15
N ASP A 21 -8.82 -9.04 14.31
CA ASP A 21 -9.60 -9.42 15.49
C ASP A 21 -10.33 -8.24 16.18
N GLY A 22 -10.17 -6.99 15.68
CA GLY A 22 -10.79 -5.81 16.29
C GLY A 22 -10.23 -5.45 17.67
N LYS A 23 -9.01 -5.89 17.99
CA LYS A 23 -8.37 -5.68 19.30
C LYS A 23 -7.59 -4.37 19.39
N LEU A 24 -7.67 -3.53 18.35
CA LEU A 24 -7.01 -2.23 18.38
C LEU A 24 -7.72 -1.27 19.35
N PRO A 25 -6.95 -0.53 20.16
CA PRO A 25 -7.51 0.56 20.92
C PRO A 25 -8.08 1.62 19.97
N PHE A 26 -9.26 2.12 20.29
CA PHE A 26 -9.90 3.22 19.57
C PHE A 26 -10.31 4.33 20.54
N ASP A 27 -10.33 5.56 20.06
CA ASP A 27 -10.84 6.71 20.79
C ASP A 27 -12.37 6.72 20.74
N PRO A 28 -13.10 6.59 21.86
CA PRO A 28 -14.56 6.59 21.85
C PRO A 28 -15.21 7.90 21.40
N SER A 29 -14.47 9.02 21.48
CA SER A 29 -14.96 10.35 21.12
C SER A 29 -14.82 10.66 19.63
N THR A 30 -13.75 10.19 18.99
CA THR A 30 -13.52 10.39 17.54
C THR A 30 -13.87 9.16 16.70
N GLN A 31 -14.06 7.99 17.33
CA GLN A 31 -14.21 6.68 16.69
C GLN A 31 -13.00 6.26 15.83
N GLU A 32 -11.82 6.79 16.13
CA GLU A 32 -10.59 6.48 15.40
C GLU A 32 -9.81 5.36 16.07
N ILE A 33 -9.22 4.47 15.25
CA ILE A 33 -8.29 3.43 15.71
C ILE A 33 -6.86 3.98 15.77
N TYR A 34 -6.07 3.52 16.73
CA TYR A 34 -4.63 3.83 16.78
C TYR A 34 -3.81 2.72 16.12
N LEU A 35 -3.14 3.06 15.01
CA LEU A 35 -2.16 2.18 14.38
C LEU A 35 -0.81 2.33 15.09
N PRO A 36 -0.12 1.23 15.45
CA PRO A 36 1.24 1.30 15.98
C PRO A 36 2.18 2.00 14.99
N GLN A 37 3.04 2.91 15.48
CA GLN A 37 3.95 3.69 14.62
C GLN A 37 4.99 2.82 13.90
N ASP A 38 5.31 1.68 14.47
CA ASP A 38 6.21 0.67 13.90
C ASP A 38 5.53 -0.20 12.84
N LEU A 39 4.19 -0.22 12.79
CA LEU A 39 3.44 -1.02 11.83
C LEU A 39 3.33 -0.33 10.47
N CYS A 40 2.98 0.96 10.45
CA CYS A 40 2.73 1.70 9.22
C CYS A 40 3.28 3.12 9.27
N GLN A 41 3.73 3.59 8.12
CA GLN A 41 4.08 4.99 7.92
C GLN A 41 2.91 5.69 7.24
N LEU A 42 2.27 6.61 7.96
CA LEU A 42 1.24 7.47 7.40
C LEU A 42 1.87 8.43 6.40
N GLN A 43 1.26 8.54 5.23
CA GLN A 43 1.67 9.46 4.18
C GLN A 43 0.68 10.61 4.06
N SER A 44 1.21 11.81 3.80
CA SER A 44 0.41 13.03 3.64
C SER A 44 -0.39 13.06 2.34
N SER A 45 0.03 12.31 1.32
CA SER A 45 -0.61 12.32 0.01
C SER A 45 -0.48 10.98 -0.72
N ILE A 46 -1.31 10.82 -1.75
CA ILE A 46 -1.21 9.68 -2.70
C ILE A 46 0.12 9.73 -3.46
N ASP A 47 0.64 10.93 -3.75
CA ASP A 47 1.90 11.06 -4.48
C ASP A 47 3.10 10.58 -3.64
N ASP A 48 3.05 10.80 -2.31
CA ASP A 48 4.04 10.25 -1.37
C ASP A 48 3.96 8.72 -1.27
N LEU A 49 2.73 8.18 -1.18
CA LEU A 49 2.48 6.74 -1.18
C LEU A 49 3.00 6.08 -2.47
N GLU A 50 2.75 6.71 -3.60
CA GLU A 50 3.22 6.24 -4.90
C GLU A 50 4.75 6.23 -4.99
N ASN A 51 5.45 7.26 -4.49
CA ASN A 51 6.91 7.29 -4.48
C ASN A 51 7.53 6.21 -3.59
N ILE A 52 6.81 5.77 -2.55
CA ILE A 52 7.25 4.69 -1.67
C ILE A 52 7.03 3.31 -2.31
N VAL A 53 5.87 3.08 -2.92
CA VAL A 53 5.51 1.78 -3.48
C VAL A 53 6.10 1.59 -4.89
N PHE A 54 6.13 2.65 -5.68
CA PHE A 54 6.59 2.64 -7.08
C PHE A 54 7.71 3.67 -7.35
N PRO A 55 8.85 3.61 -6.64
CA PRO A 55 9.95 4.54 -6.88
C PRO A 55 10.44 4.45 -8.32
N ASN A 56 10.47 5.59 -9.02
CA ASN A 56 10.93 5.70 -10.41
C ASN A 56 10.26 4.68 -11.35
N ILE A 57 8.92 4.58 -11.31
CA ILE A 57 8.14 3.58 -12.06
C ILE A 57 8.55 3.46 -13.54
N THR A 58 8.86 4.57 -14.22
CA THR A 58 9.29 4.58 -15.62
C THR A 58 10.56 3.78 -15.87
N SER A 59 11.47 3.75 -14.90
CA SER A 59 12.74 3.02 -14.98
C SER A 59 12.61 1.57 -14.55
N ASN A 60 11.71 1.28 -13.61
CA ASN A 60 11.52 -0.04 -13.03
C ASN A 60 10.42 -0.88 -13.71
N LEU A 61 9.65 -0.32 -14.63
CA LEU A 61 8.53 -1.00 -15.29
C LEU A 61 8.90 -2.33 -15.98
N ARG A 62 10.16 -2.49 -16.40
CA ARG A 62 10.65 -3.72 -17.03
C ARG A 62 11.14 -4.78 -16.04
N ASN A 63 11.21 -4.45 -14.76
CA ASN A 63 11.60 -5.37 -13.70
C ASN A 63 10.36 -6.12 -13.21
N HIS A 64 10.15 -7.32 -13.75
CA HIS A 64 9.00 -8.16 -13.40
C HIS A 64 9.01 -8.57 -11.92
N ASP A 65 10.17 -8.91 -11.35
CA ASP A 65 10.27 -9.31 -9.95
C ASP A 65 9.83 -8.17 -9.03
N TRP A 66 10.28 -6.95 -9.32
CA TRP A 66 9.86 -5.75 -8.59
C TRP A 66 8.36 -5.49 -8.71
N LEU A 67 7.78 -5.62 -9.91
CA LEU A 67 6.33 -5.45 -10.09
C LEU A 67 5.52 -6.48 -9.30
N CYS A 68 6.01 -7.73 -9.18
CA CYS A 68 5.33 -8.78 -8.41
C CYS A 68 5.39 -8.56 -6.90
N GLU A 69 6.36 -7.79 -6.40
CA GLU A 69 6.51 -7.47 -4.97
C GLU A 69 5.77 -6.19 -4.55
N CYS A 70 5.43 -5.31 -5.50
CA CYS A 70 4.73 -4.06 -5.24
C CYS A 70 3.20 -4.26 -5.18
N ALA A 71 2.60 -4.00 -4.02
CA ALA A 71 1.13 -4.01 -3.84
C ALA A 71 0.64 -2.75 -3.12
N ILE A 72 -0.50 -2.21 -3.56
CA ILE A 72 -1.26 -1.18 -2.84
C ILE A 72 -2.59 -1.77 -2.42
N LEU A 73 -2.85 -1.80 -1.10
CA LEU A 73 -4.15 -2.14 -0.56
C LEU A 73 -4.96 -0.88 -0.29
N VAL A 74 -6.22 -0.86 -0.72
CA VAL A 74 -7.12 0.29 -0.58
C VAL A 74 -8.45 -0.19 -0.02
N GLN A 75 -9.03 0.57 0.90
CA GLN A 75 -10.28 0.17 1.56
C GLN A 75 -11.52 0.32 0.65
N LYS A 76 -11.49 1.23 -0.34
CA LYS A 76 -12.63 1.53 -1.22
C LYS A 76 -12.25 1.44 -2.68
N ASN A 77 -13.11 0.82 -3.49
CA ASN A 77 -12.89 0.68 -4.94
C ASN A 77 -12.80 2.03 -5.67
N ASN A 78 -13.51 3.07 -5.19
CA ASN A 78 -13.39 4.41 -5.78
C ASN A 78 -11.98 4.98 -5.61
N ASP A 79 -11.32 4.68 -4.49
CA ASP A 79 -9.95 5.10 -4.25
C ASP A 79 -8.95 4.27 -5.09
N VAL A 80 -9.25 2.99 -5.38
CA VAL A 80 -8.48 2.14 -6.31
C VAL A 80 -8.41 2.78 -7.70
N ASN A 81 -9.55 3.17 -8.27
CA ASN A 81 -9.60 3.79 -9.60
C ASN A 81 -8.76 5.07 -9.65
N ARG A 82 -8.86 5.93 -8.64
CA ARG A 82 -8.09 7.17 -8.57
C ARG A 82 -6.58 6.93 -8.53
N ILE A 83 -6.14 5.91 -7.80
CA ILE A 83 -4.71 5.56 -7.70
C ILE A 83 -4.22 4.95 -9.02
N ASN A 84 -5.01 4.06 -9.62
CA ASN A 84 -4.69 3.45 -10.90
C ASN A 84 -4.56 4.49 -12.02
N ASP A 85 -5.48 5.45 -12.10
CA ASP A 85 -5.42 6.53 -13.08
C ASP A 85 -4.15 7.36 -12.94
N LYS A 86 -3.75 7.70 -11.70
CA LYS A 86 -2.52 8.44 -11.42
C LYS A 86 -1.27 7.68 -11.85
N ILE A 87 -1.18 6.40 -11.52
CA ILE A 87 -0.02 5.55 -11.86
C ILE A 87 0.09 5.38 -13.38
N GLN A 88 -1.03 5.13 -14.06
CA GLN A 88 -1.07 4.95 -15.52
C GLN A 88 -0.56 6.17 -16.28
N LEU A 89 -0.84 7.39 -15.80
CA LEU A 89 -0.34 8.63 -16.43
C LEU A 89 1.19 8.72 -16.47
N LYS A 90 1.90 7.96 -15.64
CA LYS A 90 3.38 7.95 -15.59
C LYS A 90 4.00 6.85 -16.43
N ILE A 91 3.21 5.93 -16.97
CA ILE A 91 3.70 4.83 -17.81
C ILE A 91 3.77 5.30 -19.27
N PRO A 92 4.96 5.25 -19.91
CA PRO A 92 5.09 5.68 -21.31
C PRO A 92 4.49 4.64 -22.27
N GLY A 93 3.38 4.97 -22.95
CA GLY A 93 2.79 4.15 -24.01
C GLY A 93 1.34 4.53 -24.40
N GLU A 94 0.94 4.24 -25.64
CA GLU A 94 -0.44 4.40 -26.14
C GLU A 94 -1.22 3.09 -25.95
N SER A 95 -1.98 2.97 -24.86
CA SER A 95 -3.23 2.21 -24.72
C SER A 95 -3.68 2.20 -23.26
N ARG A 96 -4.68 3.02 -22.96
CA ARG A 96 -5.37 3.07 -21.66
C ARG A 96 -6.29 1.84 -21.51
N ASN A 97 -5.71 0.65 -21.41
CA ASN A 97 -6.49 -0.55 -21.09
C ASN A 97 -6.48 -0.76 -19.58
N THR A 98 -7.67 -0.73 -19.01
CA THR A 98 -8.04 -0.60 -17.58
C THR A 98 -7.63 -1.76 -16.66
N ASN A 99 -6.69 -2.62 -17.07
CA ASN A 99 -6.40 -3.88 -16.38
C ASN A 99 -4.93 -3.99 -15.96
N LEU A 100 -4.36 -2.93 -15.40
CA LEU A 100 -3.22 -3.11 -14.51
C LEU A 100 -3.78 -3.55 -13.15
N LEU A 101 -3.73 -4.87 -12.96
CA LEU A 101 -3.91 -5.66 -11.75
C LEU A 101 -3.62 -4.87 -10.46
N ILE A 102 -4.66 -4.28 -9.87
CA ILE A 102 -4.80 -4.13 -8.43
C ILE A 102 -6.23 -4.56 -8.11
N GLU A 103 -6.50 -5.86 -8.31
CA GLU A 103 -7.62 -6.52 -7.63
C GLU A 103 -7.02 -7.32 -6.47
N LEU A 104 -7.25 -6.85 -5.26
CA LEU A 104 -7.42 -7.70 -4.09
C LEU A 104 -8.89 -7.66 -3.71
#